data_AF-K3Y8M7-F1
#
_entry.id   AF-K3Y8M7-F1
#
_cell.length_a   1.000
_cell.length_b   1.000
_cell.length_c   1.000
_cell.angle_alpha   90.00
_cell.angle_beta   90.00
_cell.angle_gamma   90.00
#
_symmetry.space_group_name_H-M   'P 1'
#
loop_
_entity.id
_entity.type
_entity.pdbx_description
1 polymer ?
#
loop_
_entity_poly.entity_id
_entity_poly.type
_entity_poly.pdbx_seq_one_letter_code
_entity_poly.pdbx_strand_id
1 'polypeptide(L)'
;MWRLKVGERPSDPLLRSPNDFLGREVWEFDPDAGTLEERAEVERLRQEYTRNRFTQRECGDFLLRMQECSVPPLQYAKQNLHNTNLPVIKIKEDSEVTEETVLIVLRRALSQYCSLQGPDGHWPGGFSGILFILPLMIFALHVTQSVNEVLSTEHIREICRYIYNIQNEDGGWGTHTLGPSSMFGTCVNYATLRLLGEVLDGENVALSRGRAWILSHGSATAAPQWAKIYLSIIGAYDWSGNNAIIPELWMLPHFLPIHPGRFWCFCRMVYMPMAYIYGKKFVGPITPTILAIRNEIYHIPYNEINWSKARSSCAKDYWSPRRGLIQYKAE
;
A
#
# COMPACT_ATOMS: atom_id res chain seq x y z
N MET A 1 0.12 19.31 -11.67
CA MET A 1 -0.97 18.87 -10.76
C MET A 1 -1.50 17.52 -11.21
N TRP A 2 -1.97 16.70 -10.27
CA TRP A 2 -2.64 15.43 -10.57
C TRP A 2 -4.06 15.67 -11.08
N ARG A 3 -4.43 14.95 -12.14
CA ARG A 3 -5.77 14.95 -12.74
C ARG A 3 -6.24 13.51 -12.88
N LEU A 4 -7.53 13.29 -12.64
CA LEU A 4 -8.14 11.99 -12.87
C LEU A 4 -8.68 11.92 -14.29
N LYS A 5 -8.31 10.87 -15.02
CA LYS A 5 -8.95 10.49 -16.27
C LYS A 5 -9.91 9.33 -16.01
N VAL A 6 -11.13 9.44 -16.54
CA VAL A 6 -12.21 8.46 -16.34
C VAL A 6 -12.67 7.92 -17.69
N GLY A 7 -12.71 6.60 -17.83
CA GLY A 7 -13.45 5.93 -18.90
C GLY A 7 -12.97 6.20 -20.34
N GLU A 8 -11.79 6.78 -20.54
CA GLU A 8 -11.26 7.00 -21.90
C GLU A 8 -10.74 5.69 -22.50
N ARG A 9 -11.06 5.47 -23.79
CA ARG A 9 -10.47 4.37 -24.55
C ARG A 9 -8.97 4.61 -24.63
N PRO A 10 -8.14 3.65 -24.18
CA PRO A 10 -6.72 3.79 -24.30
C PRO A 10 -6.32 3.83 -25.77
N SER A 11 -5.30 4.63 -26.08
CA SER A 11 -4.62 4.59 -27.38
C SER A 11 -3.85 3.28 -27.59
N ASP A 12 -3.57 2.55 -26.50
CA ASP A 12 -2.84 1.29 -26.51
C ASP A 12 -3.76 0.10 -26.87
N PRO A 13 -3.50 -0.60 -27.99
CA PRO A 13 -4.28 -1.76 -28.41
C PRO A 13 -4.15 -2.99 -27.49
N LEU A 14 -3.19 -3.01 -26.56
CA LEU A 14 -3.03 -4.08 -25.57
C LEU A 14 -4.00 -3.98 -24.40
N LEU A 15 -4.51 -2.77 -24.11
CA LEU A 15 -5.50 -2.58 -23.06
C LEU A 15 -6.88 -3.02 -23.57
N ARG A 16 -7.50 -3.97 -22.87
CA ARG A 16 -8.83 -4.52 -23.19
C ARG A 16 -9.75 -4.43 -21.98
N SER A 17 -11.01 -4.09 -22.20
CA SER A 17 -12.03 -4.09 -21.14
C SER A 17 -13.32 -4.72 -21.65
N PRO A 18 -13.98 -5.59 -20.87
CA PRO A 18 -15.27 -6.17 -21.25
C PRO A 18 -16.43 -5.17 -21.17
N ASN A 19 -16.20 -4.01 -20.54
CA ASN A 19 -17.19 -2.96 -20.30
C ASN A 19 -16.80 -1.61 -20.95
N ASP A 20 -16.00 -1.64 -22.03
CA ASP A 20 -15.52 -0.43 -22.73
C ASP A 20 -14.89 0.62 -21.81
N PHE A 21 -14.14 0.16 -20.80
CA PHE A 21 -13.38 0.96 -19.83
C PHE A 21 -14.22 1.78 -18.84
N LEU A 22 -15.54 1.61 -18.82
CA LEU A 22 -16.42 2.23 -17.83
C LEU A 22 -15.97 1.88 -16.39
N GLY A 23 -15.96 2.88 -15.52
CA GLY A 23 -15.55 2.81 -14.11
C GLY A 23 -14.04 2.73 -13.90
N ARG A 24 -13.22 2.89 -14.95
CA ARG A 24 -11.76 2.94 -14.81
C ARG A 24 -11.31 4.38 -14.61
N GLU A 25 -10.44 4.54 -13.62
CA GLU A 25 -9.86 5.81 -13.27
C GLU A 25 -8.34 5.70 -13.22
N VAL A 26 -7.65 6.68 -13.80
CA VAL A 26 -6.19 6.75 -13.79
C VAL A 26 -5.77 8.17 -13.44
N TRP A 27 -4.87 8.30 -12.47
CA TRP A 27 -4.24 9.57 -12.13
C TRP A 27 -3.11 9.87 -13.10
N GLU A 28 -3.14 11.05 -13.70
CA GLU A 28 -2.07 11.57 -14.54
C GLU A 28 -1.55 12.89 -14.00
N PHE A 29 -0.24 13.07 -14.04
CA PHE A 29 0.37 14.34 -13.65
C PHE A 29 0.56 15.24 -14.87
N ASP A 30 -0.01 16.43 -14.81
CA ASP A 30 0.18 17.49 -15.81
C ASP A 30 1.00 18.63 -15.17
N PRO A 31 2.26 18.90 -15.60
CA PRO A 31 3.09 19.95 -15.02
C PRO A 31 2.55 21.37 -15.27
N ASP A 32 1.74 21.54 -16.32
CA ASP A 32 1.19 22.84 -16.74
C ASP A 32 -0.23 23.06 -16.21
N ALA A 33 -0.82 22.06 -15.55
CA ALA A 33 -2.12 22.17 -14.93
C ALA A 33 -2.17 23.14 -13.74
N GLY A 34 -3.25 23.93 -13.72
CA GLY A 34 -3.68 24.79 -12.61
C GLY A 34 -2.94 26.11 -12.49
N THR A 35 -3.58 27.09 -11.85
CA THR A 35 -3.00 28.43 -11.61
C THR A 35 -1.89 28.37 -10.55
N LEU A 36 -1.14 29.46 -10.40
CA LEU A 36 -0.12 29.57 -9.36
C LEU A 36 -0.73 29.41 -7.96
N GLU A 37 -1.92 29.97 -7.75
CA GLU A 37 -2.68 29.87 -6.50
C GLU A 37 -3.12 28.43 -6.22
N GLU A 38 -3.64 27.72 -7.22
CA GLU A 38 -4.05 26.31 -7.07
C GLU A 38 -2.86 25.41 -6.76
N ARG A 39 -1.71 25.62 -7.42
CA ARG A 39 -0.48 24.87 -7.14
C ARG A 39 0.05 25.17 -5.73
N ALA A 40 -0.01 26.42 -5.29
CA ALA A 40 0.38 26.82 -3.94
C ALA A 40 -0.55 26.18 -2.89
N GLU A 41 -1.84 26.12 -3.18
CA GLU A 41 -2.83 25.48 -2.30
C GLU A 41 -2.60 23.97 -2.17
N VAL A 42 -2.27 23.28 -3.28
CA VAL A 42 -1.89 21.86 -3.25
C VAL A 42 -0.69 21.63 -2.31
N GLU A 43 0.34 22.46 -2.42
CA GLU A 43 1.53 22.33 -1.57
C GLU A 43 1.22 22.66 -0.10
N ARG A 44 0.37 23.67 0.15
CA ARG A 44 -0.13 24.00 1.49
C ARG A 44 -0.84 22.80 2.12
N LEU A 45 -1.73 22.13 1.38
CA LEU A 45 -2.46 20.95 1.85
C LEU A 45 -1.55 19.76 2.12
N ARG A 46 -0.52 19.52 1.28
CA ARG A 46 0.49 18.48 1.55
C ARG A 46 1.17 18.70 2.89
N GLN A 47 1.64 19.91 3.12
CA GLN A 47 2.34 20.27 4.36
C GLN A 47 1.43 20.22 5.58
N GLU A 48 0.18 20.67 5.44
CA GLU A 48 -0.82 20.61 6.50
C GLU A 48 -1.12 19.17 6.90
N TYR A 49 -1.31 18.28 5.93
CA TYR A 49 -1.54 16.86 6.22
C TYR A 49 -0.32 16.24 6.93
N THR A 50 0.89 16.47 6.43
CA THR A 50 2.12 15.98 7.07
C THR A 50 2.29 16.51 8.50
N ARG A 51 1.96 17.78 8.75
CA ARG A 51 2.02 18.37 10.11
C ARG A 51 1.03 17.71 11.07
N ASN A 52 -0.14 17.32 10.57
CA ASN A 52 -1.23 16.78 11.37
C ASN A 52 -1.37 15.25 11.26
N ARG A 53 -0.41 14.55 10.65
CA ARG A 53 -0.51 13.13 10.32
C ARG A 53 -0.77 12.18 11.50
N PHE A 54 -0.45 12.60 12.71
CA PHE A 54 -0.71 11.82 13.93
C PHE A 54 -2.08 12.08 14.56
N THR A 55 -2.71 13.22 14.23
CA THR A 55 -4.02 13.62 14.76
C THR A 55 -5.14 13.47 13.74
N GLN A 56 -4.82 13.52 12.45
CA GLN A 56 -5.74 13.28 11.34
C GLN A 56 -5.65 11.82 10.89
N ARG A 57 -6.81 11.23 10.59
CA ARG A 57 -6.89 9.89 9.97
C ARG A 57 -6.59 10.00 8.47
N GLU A 58 -6.27 8.87 7.84
CA GLU A 58 -6.03 8.76 6.38
C GLU A 58 -7.11 9.40 5.51
N CYS A 59 -8.39 9.19 5.83
CA CYS A 59 -9.51 9.83 5.12
C CYS A 59 -9.58 11.36 5.30
N GLY A 60 -8.69 11.90 6.13
CA GLY A 60 -8.48 13.31 6.40
C GLY A 60 -7.71 14.04 5.31
N ASP A 61 -6.97 13.34 4.43
CA ASP A 61 -6.17 13.99 3.38
C ASP A 61 -7.07 14.83 2.45
N PHE A 62 -7.07 16.13 2.70
CA PHE A 62 -7.87 17.09 1.95
C PHE A 62 -7.37 17.25 0.52
N LEU A 63 -6.10 16.95 0.25
CA LEU A 63 -5.58 16.98 -1.12
C LEU A 63 -6.24 15.90 -1.96
N LEU A 64 -6.33 14.67 -1.45
CA LEU A 64 -7.01 13.56 -2.14
C LEU A 64 -8.46 13.94 -2.43
N ARG A 65 -9.18 14.44 -1.42
CA ARG A 65 -10.59 14.86 -1.58
C ARG A 65 -10.75 16.04 -2.53
N MET A 66 -9.85 17.01 -2.48
CA MET A 66 -9.84 18.14 -3.40
C MET A 66 -9.65 17.63 -4.82
N GLN A 67 -8.67 16.78 -5.08
CA GLN A 67 -8.33 16.30 -6.42
C GLN A 67 -9.43 15.38 -6.98
N GLU A 68 -9.99 14.48 -6.17
CA GLU A 68 -11.17 13.69 -6.53
C GLU A 68 -12.35 14.61 -6.86
N CYS A 69 -12.56 15.69 -6.09
CA CYS A 69 -13.62 16.67 -6.34
C CYS A 69 -13.30 17.67 -7.48
N SER A 70 -12.07 17.71 -7.97
CA SER A 70 -11.61 18.63 -9.03
C SER A 70 -11.75 18.02 -10.42
N VAL A 71 -12.23 16.78 -10.51
CA VAL A 71 -12.57 16.13 -11.77
C VAL A 71 -13.65 16.96 -12.46
N PRO A 72 -13.47 17.44 -13.70
CA PRO A 72 -14.40 18.38 -14.33
C PRO A 72 -15.87 17.91 -14.30
N PRO A 73 -16.20 16.61 -14.51
CA PRO A 73 -17.52 16.06 -14.24
C PRO A 73 -18.06 16.23 -12.81
N LEU A 74 -17.25 16.01 -11.77
CA LEU A 74 -17.64 16.19 -10.36
C LEU A 74 -17.77 17.67 -10.00
N GLN A 75 -16.99 18.54 -10.66
CA GLN A 75 -17.12 19.99 -10.58
C GLN A 75 -18.40 20.47 -11.28
N TYR A 76 -18.76 19.86 -12.41
CA TYR A 76 -20.01 20.11 -13.14
C TYR A 76 -21.23 19.60 -12.36
N ALA A 77 -21.11 18.46 -11.65
CA ALA A 77 -22.13 17.98 -10.71
C ALA A 77 -22.30 18.93 -9.51
N LYS A 78 -21.21 19.53 -9.00
CA LYS A 78 -21.23 20.63 -8.01
C LYS A 78 -21.87 21.92 -8.55
N GLN A 79 -21.64 22.28 -9.80
CA GLN A 79 -22.23 23.46 -10.43
C GLN A 79 -23.72 23.26 -10.75
N ASN A 80 -24.14 22.03 -11.10
CA ASN A 80 -25.54 21.65 -11.31
C ASN A 80 -26.28 21.27 -10.01
N LEU A 81 -25.59 21.29 -8.87
CA LEU A 81 -26.18 21.20 -7.53
C LEU A 81 -26.90 22.50 -7.17
N HIS A 82 -27.86 22.89 -8.02
CA HIS A 82 -28.76 24.02 -7.80
C HIS A 82 -29.77 23.77 -6.65
N ASN A 83 -29.61 22.72 -5.83
CA ASN A 83 -30.72 22.24 -4.98
C ASN A 83 -30.37 21.56 -3.65
N THR A 84 -29.42 22.09 -2.87
CA THR A 84 -29.20 21.60 -1.48
C THR A 84 -29.05 22.70 -0.42
N ASN A 85 -29.95 23.69 -0.43
CA ASN A 85 -30.24 24.51 0.76
C ASN A 85 -31.04 23.72 1.82
N LEU A 86 -30.74 22.43 2.02
CA LEU A 86 -31.35 21.64 3.10
C LEU A 86 -30.66 21.97 4.42
N PRO A 87 -31.40 22.27 5.50
CA PRO A 87 -30.83 22.70 6.77
C PRO A 87 -29.89 21.64 7.36
N VAL A 88 -28.77 22.09 7.93
CA VAL A 88 -27.89 21.22 8.73
C VAL A 88 -28.56 21.01 10.08
N ILE A 89 -29.11 19.82 10.31
CA ILE A 89 -29.70 19.47 11.60
C ILE A 89 -28.61 18.85 12.48
N LYS A 90 -28.29 19.50 13.61
CA LYS A 90 -27.44 18.91 14.66
C LYS A 90 -28.35 18.33 15.74
N ILE A 91 -28.40 17.01 15.82
CA ILE A 91 -29.14 16.28 16.86
C ILE A 91 -28.29 16.28 18.13
N LYS A 92 -28.84 16.73 19.26
CA LYS A 92 -28.18 16.61 20.59
C LYS A 92 -28.46 15.24 21.18
N GLU A 93 -27.63 14.79 22.12
CA GLU A 93 -27.62 13.42 22.67
C GLU A 93 -28.96 12.93 23.26
N ASP A 94 -29.94 13.81 23.54
CA ASP A 94 -31.27 13.44 24.07
C ASP A 94 -32.45 14.03 23.29
N SER A 95 -32.24 14.43 22.02
CA SER A 95 -33.31 15.00 21.19
C SER A 95 -34.20 13.92 20.57
N GLU A 96 -35.52 14.12 20.59
CA GLU A 96 -36.45 13.24 19.88
C GLU A 96 -36.22 13.33 18.36
N VAL A 97 -35.91 12.20 17.73
CA VAL A 97 -35.67 12.13 16.28
C VAL A 97 -37.01 11.96 15.57
N THR A 98 -37.50 13.03 14.96
CA THR A 98 -38.75 13.02 14.20
C THR A 98 -38.58 12.42 12.80
N GLU A 99 -39.66 11.91 12.20
CA GLU A 99 -39.66 11.44 10.80
C GLU A 99 -39.19 12.54 9.83
N GLU A 100 -39.62 13.79 10.05
CA GLU A 100 -39.18 14.94 9.27
C GLU A 100 -37.65 15.14 9.34
N THR A 101 -37.07 15.00 10.54
CA THR A 101 -35.62 15.07 10.74
C THR A 101 -34.90 13.99 9.93
N VAL A 102 -35.40 12.75 9.98
CA VAL A 102 -34.84 11.63 9.21
C VAL A 102 -34.92 11.89 7.72
N LEU A 103 -36.05 12.37 7.21
CA LEU A 103 -36.24 12.66 5.78
C LEU A 103 -35.32 13.77 5.29
N ILE A 104 -35.12 14.83 6.07
CA ILE A 104 -34.20 15.92 5.73
C ILE A 104 -32.76 15.41 5.67
N VAL A 105 -32.32 14.67 6.69
CA VAL A 105 -30.95 14.12 6.75
C VAL A 105 -30.72 13.12 5.61
N LEU A 106 -31.68 12.22 5.35
CA LEU A 106 -31.59 11.25 4.27
C LEU A 106 -31.50 11.93 2.89
N ARG A 107 -32.38 12.91 2.61
CA ARG A 107 -32.33 13.66 1.34
C ARG A 107 -30.99 14.37 1.15
N ARG A 108 -30.45 14.95 2.22
CA ARG A 108 -29.14 15.60 2.19
C ARG A 108 -28.01 14.60 1.92
N ALA A 109 -28.02 13.45 2.60
CA ALA A 109 -27.04 12.39 2.40
C ALA A 109 -27.09 11.82 0.97
N LEU A 110 -28.29 11.51 0.46
CA LEU A 110 -28.48 11.03 -0.91
C LEU A 110 -28.05 12.08 -1.93
N SER A 111 -28.42 13.35 -1.74
CA SER A 111 -28.01 14.42 -2.66
C SER A 111 -26.49 14.57 -2.72
N GLN A 112 -25.82 14.48 -1.56
CA GLN A 112 -24.35 14.52 -1.50
C GLN A 112 -23.71 13.27 -2.12
N TYR A 113 -24.26 12.08 -1.88
CA TYR A 113 -23.70 10.86 -2.43
C TYR A 113 -23.92 10.76 -3.94
N CYS A 114 -25.07 11.18 -4.45
CA CYS A 114 -25.34 11.28 -5.88
C CYS A 114 -24.41 12.27 -6.58
N SER A 115 -23.97 13.34 -5.92
CA SER A 115 -23.01 14.28 -6.52
C SER A 115 -21.58 13.74 -6.60
N LEU A 116 -21.31 12.58 -6.02
CA LEU A 116 -20.04 11.86 -6.17
C LEU A 116 -20.07 10.87 -7.34
N GLN A 117 -21.21 10.64 -7.99
CA GLN A 117 -21.31 9.71 -9.10
C GLN A 117 -20.48 10.22 -10.30
N GLY A 118 -19.60 9.35 -10.82
CA GLY A 118 -18.84 9.58 -12.04
C GLY A 118 -19.74 9.61 -13.29
N PRO A 119 -19.25 10.18 -14.41
CA PRO A 119 -20.04 10.40 -15.63
C PRO A 119 -20.53 9.13 -16.32
N ASP A 120 -19.87 8.01 -16.08
CA ASP A 120 -20.21 6.65 -16.54
C ASP A 120 -21.07 5.86 -15.52
N GLY A 121 -21.47 6.51 -14.44
CA GLY A 121 -22.36 5.97 -13.41
C GLY A 121 -21.66 5.27 -12.24
N HIS A 122 -20.34 5.18 -12.21
CA HIS A 122 -19.61 4.58 -11.08
C HIS A 122 -19.49 5.53 -9.87
N TRP A 123 -19.11 5.02 -8.70
CA TRP A 123 -18.75 5.85 -7.54
C TRP A 123 -17.26 5.70 -7.24
N PRO A 124 -16.44 6.74 -7.47
CA PRO A 124 -15.04 6.72 -7.10
C PRO A 124 -14.90 6.70 -5.58
N GLY A 125 -13.84 6.05 -5.11
CA GLY A 125 -13.53 6.00 -3.70
C GLY A 125 -12.18 5.37 -3.42
N GLY A 126 -11.43 5.98 -2.51
CA GLY A 126 -10.17 5.44 -2.02
C GLY A 126 -10.35 4.06 -1.39
N PHE A 127 -9.72 3.04 -1.98
CA PHE A 127 -9.65 1.69 -1.44
C PHE A 127 -8.28 1.41 -0.80
N SER A 128 -7.79 2.38 -0.05
CA SER A 128 -6.53 2.30 0.70
C SER A 128 -6.70 1.52 2.00
N GLY A 129 -5.59 1.02 2.55
CA GLY A 129 -5.59 0.50 3.91
C GLY A 129 -4.45 -0.47 4.15
N ILE A 130 -4.09 -1.29 3.17
CA ILE A 130 -3.03 -2.30 3.30
C ILE A 130 -1.68 -1.70 2.89
N LEU A 131 -0.70 -1.78 3.78
CA LEU A 131 0.60 -1.10 3.65
C LEU A 131 1.72 -1.95 3.06
N PHE A 132 1.38 -3.07 2.44
CA PHE A 132 2.36 -3.88 1.71
C PHE A 132 2.06 -3.98 0.22
N ILE A 133 0.86 -3.66 -0.28
CA ILE A 133 0.56 -3.80 -1.72
C ILE A 133 1.49 -2.91 -2.57
N LEU A 134 1.61 -1.64 -2.20
CA LEU A 134 2.47 -0.68 -2.89
C LEU A 134 3.96 -1.10 -2.84
N PRO A 135 4.54 -1.42 -1.67
CA PRO A 135 5.88 -2.01 -1.60
C PRO A 135 6.14 -3.18 -2.53
N LEU A 136 5.19 -4.13 -2.62
CA LEU A 136 5.34 -5.30 -3.46
C LEU A 136 5.32 -4.96 -4.96
N MET A 137 4.54 -3.97 -5.36
CA MET A 137 4.58 -3.42 -6.72
C MET A 137 5.95 -2.78 -7.01
N ILE A 138 6.48 -1.98 -6.09
CA ILE A 138 7.82 -1.37 -6.26
C ILE A 138 8.90 -2.44 -6.35
N PHE A 139 8.81 -3.52 -5.57
CA PHE A 139 9.76 -4.63 -5.64
C PHE A 139 9.68 -5.32 -7.00
N ALA A 140 8.47 -5.56 -7.52
CA ALA A 140 8.29 -6.12 -8.86
C ALA A 140 8.93 -5.23 -9.93
N LEU A 141 8.61 -3.92 -9.93
CA LEU A 141 9.20 -2.95 -10.86
C LEU A 141 10.72 -2.87 -10.75
N HIS A 142 11.25 -2.97 -9.53
CA HIS A 142 12.69 -2.98 -9.29
C HIS A 142 13.36 -4.21 -9.93
N VAL A 143 12.81 -5.42 -9.68
CA VAL A 143 13.42 -6.65 -10.25
C VAL A 143 13.25 -6.75 -11.76
N THR A 144 12.21 -6.14 -12.33
CA THR A 144 12.03 -6.01 -13.78
C THR A 144 12.73 -4.79 -14.38
N GLN A 145 13.44 -4.00 -13.56
CA GLN A 145 14.17 -2.80 -13.97
C GLN A 145 13.31 -1.73 -14.68
N SER A 146 12.01 -1.70 -14.37
CA SER A 146 11.02 -0.84 -15.04
C SER A 146 10.47 0.27 -14.13
N VAL A 147 11.11 0.56 -12.98
CA VAL A 147 10.69 1.63 -12.06
C VAL A 147 10.56 2.96 -12.79
N ASN A 148 11.59 3.38 -13.53
CA ASN A 148 11.61 4.69 -14.22
C ASN A 148 10.78 4.68 -15.52
N GLU A 149 10.40 3.50 -16.03
CA GLU A 149 9.52 3.38 -17.19
C GLU A 149 8.06 3.55 -16.79
N VAL A 150 7.68 3.01 -15.63
CA VAL A 150 6.30 3.00 -15.13
C VAL A 150 6.01 4.20 -14.23
N LEU A 151 6.97 4.65 -13.43
CA LEU A 151 6.80 5.70 -12.44
C LEU A 151 7.59 6.95 -12.83
N SER A 152 6.88 8.06 -13.01
CA SER A 152 7.50 9.38 -13.13
C SER A 152 8.04 9.86 -11.78
N THR A 153 8.88 10.91 -11.80
CA THR A 153 9.38 11.56 -10.58
C THR A 153 8.26 12.00 -9.64
N GLU A 154 7.12 12.44 -10.18
CA GLU A 154 5.97 12.84 -9.37
C GLU A 154 5.26 11.66 -8.72
N HIS A 155 5.17 10.50 -9.40
CA HIS A 155 4.69 9.27 -8.77
C HIS A 155 5.58 8.89 -7.60
N ILE A 156 6.90 8.91 -7.80
CA ILE A 156 7.88 8.59 -6.75
C ILE A 156 7.72 9.55 -5.56
N ARG A 157 7.61 10.85 -5.82
CA ARG A 157 7.40 11.89 -4.80
C ARG A 157 6.13 11.61 -3.96
N GLU A 158 5.00 11.31 -4.60
CA GLU A 158 3.75 11.03 -3.89
C GLU A 158 3.79 9.69 -3.14
N ILE A 159 4.45 8.67 -3.68
CA ILE A 159 4.64 7.39 -3.00
C ILE A 159 5.49 7.57 -1.74
N CYS A 160 6.61 8.28 -1.83
CA CYS A 160 7.44 8.60 -0.67
C CYS A 160 6.63 9.44 0.35
N ARG A 161 5.92 10.49 -0.10
CA ARG A 161 5.04 11.30 0.77
C ARG A 161 4.03 10.43 1.50
N TYR A 162 3.36 9.52 0.79
CA TYR A 162 2.38 8.60 1.35
C TYR A 162 3.02 7.75 2.44
N ILE A 163 4.10 7.04 2.12
CA ILE A 163 4.81 6.15 3.07
C ILE A 163 5.29 6.93 4.30
N TYR A 164 5.83 8.13 4.14
CA TYR A 164 6.26 8.93 5.30
C TYR A 164 5.09 9.38 6.17
N ASN A 165 3.94 9.72 5.59
CA ASN A 165 2.81 10.20 6.36
C ASN A 165 2.20 9.11 7.25
N ILE A 166 2.16 7.87 6.77
CA ILE A 166 1.64 6.70 7.49
C ILE A 166 2.64 6.08 8.48
N GLN A 167 3.85 6.63 8.63
CA GLN A 167 4.82 6.13 9.61
C GLN A 167 4.32 6.40 11.03
N ASN A 168 4.34 5.39 11.89
CA ASN A 168 3.89 5.52 13.27
C ASN A 168 4.84 6.38 14.12
N GLU A 169 4.34 6.86 15.27
CA GLU A 169 5.10 7.65 16.24
C GLU A 169 6.30 6.91 16.83
N ASP A 170 6.40 5.59 16.72
CA ASP A 170 7.56 4.80 17.13
C ASP A 170 8.63 4.70 16.03
N GLY A 171 8.34 5.19 14.82
CA GLY A 171 9.19 5.14 13.64
C GLY A 171 8.98 3.92 12.74
N GLY A 172 8.14 2.96 13.14
CA GLY A 172 7.83 1.79 12.30
C GLY A 172 6.64 2.01 11.36
N TRP A 173 6.31 0.95 10.61
CA TRP A 173 5.11 0.88 9.78
C TRP A 173 4.31 -0.40 10.06
N GLY A 174 2.99 -0.26 10.09
CA GLY A 174 2.06 -1.40 10.22
C GLY A 174 1.86 -2.17 8.92
N THR A 175 1.09 -3.26 8.99
CA THR A 175 0.58 -3.95 7.79
C THR A 175 -0.65 -3.28 7.19
N HIS A 176 -1.29 -2.41 7.96
CA HIS A 176 -2.37 -1.54 7.53
C HIS A 176 -2.25 -0.15 8.16
N THR A 177 -2.91 0.85 7.58
CA THR A 177 -2.74 2.29 7.91
C THR A 177 -3.03 2.66 9.36
N LEU A 178 -3.95 1.95 10.01
CA LEU A 178 -4.30 2.16 11.42
C LEU A 178 -3.65 1.14 12.37
N GLY A 179 -2.73 0.32 11.85
CA GLY A 179 -2.12 -0.78 12.58
C GLY A 179 -0.87 -0.35 13.33
N PRO A 180 -0.55 -1.02 14.46
CA PRO A 180 0.73 -0.81 15.12
C PRO A 180 1.87 -1.22 14.17
N SER A 181 3.06 -0.69 14.44
CA SER A 181 4.26 -1.05 13.70
C SER A 181 4.53 -2.55 13.78
N SER A 182 5.00 -3.11 12.67
CA SER A 182 5.23 -4.55 12.54
C SER A 182 6.49 -4.81 11.74
N MET A 183 7.19 -5.91 12.02
CA MET A 183 8.39 -6.27 11.26
C MET A 183 8.12 -6.43 9.76
N PHE A 184 6.92 -6.88 9.37
CA PHE A 184 6.53 -6.94 7.96
C PHE A 184 6.44 -5.54 7.36
N GLY A 185 5.54 -4.71 7.89
CA GLY A 185 5.26 -3.38 7.38
C GLY A 185 6.51 -2.52 7.35
N THR A 186 7.27 -2.48 8.45
CA THR A 186 8.48 -1.68 8.56
C THR A 186 9.55 -2.11 7.55
N CYS A 187 9.84 -3.41 7.41
CA CYS A 187 10.86 -3.87 6.47
C CYS A 187 10.52 -3.53 5.01
N VAL A 188 9.28 -3.79 4.58
CA VAL A 188 8.92 -3.58 3.17
C VAL A 188 8.79 -2.10 2.81
N ASN A 189 8.26 -1.27 3.70
CA ASN A 189 8.18 0.17 3.47
C ASN A 189 9.56 0.83 3.53
N TYR A 190 10.42 0.44 4.47
CA TYR A 190 11.81 0.90 4.52
C TYR A 190 12.56 0.57 3.22
N ALA A 191 12.53 -0.70 2.80
CA ALA A 191 13.18 -1.12 1.56
C ALA A 191 12.58 -0.41 0.33
N THR A 192 11.27 -0.15 0.33
CA THR A 192 10.62 0.62 -0.75
C THR A 192 11.18 2.03 -0.86
N LEU A 193 11.27 2.77 0.25
CA LEU A 193 11.87 4.11 0.26
C LEU A 193 13.30 4.09 -0.28
N ARG A 194 14.12 3.13 0.16
CA ARG A 194 15.49 2.96 -0.34
C ARG A 194 15.54 2.70 -1.85
N LEU A 195 14.66 1.82 -2.36
CA LEU A 195 14.57 1.50 -3.79
C LEU A 195 14.07 2.67 -4.65
N LEU A 196 13.30 3.59 -4.05
CA LEU A 196 12.82 4.82 -4.69
C LEU A 196 13.82 5.99 -4.60
N GLY A 197 14.99 5.78 -4.00
CA GLY A 197 16.09 6.74 -3.98
C GLY A 197 16.25 7.51 -2.68
N GLU A 198 15.41 7.28 -1.66
CA GLU A 198 15.57 7.93 -0.35
C GLU A 198 16.87 7.49 0.32
N VAL A 199 17.70 8.43 0.75
CA VAL A 199 19.05 8.18 1.28
C VAL A 199 19.07 8.19 2.81
N LEU A 200 19.85 7.27 3.39
CA LEU A 200 20.14 7.24 4.82
C LEU A 200 21.43 8.04 5.09
N ASP A 201 21.32 9.37 5.07
CA ASP A 201 22.42 10.33 5.24
C ASP A 201 22.46 11.00 6.63
N GLY A 202 21.49 10.68 7.49
CA GLY A 202 21.33 11.29 8.82
C GLY A 202 20.42 12.52 8.85
N GLU A 203 20.15 13.15 7.71
CA GLU A 203 19.16 14.22 7.58
C GLU A 203 17.74 13.64 7.47
N ASN A 204 17.61 12.49 6.82
CA ASN A 204 16.35 11.75 6.75
C ASN A 204 16.02 11.05 8.08
N VAL A 205 15.49 11.83 9.02
CA VAL A 205 15.13 11.37 10.38
C VAL A 205 14.09 10.24 10.32
N ALA A 206 13.07 10.35 9.45
CA ALA A 206 12.03 9.34 9.33
C ALA A 206 12.58 7.98 8.90
N LEU A 207 13.43 7.95 7.87
CA LEU A 207 14.09 6.73 7.40
C LEU A 207 15.02 6.14 8.48
N SER A 208 15.79 7.00 9.16
CA SER A 208 16.67 6.61 10.26
C SER A 208 15.91 5.95 11.41
N ARG A 209 14.74 6.48 11.77
CA ARG A 209 13.87 5.91 12.79
C ARG A 209 13.28 4.56 12.36
N GLY A 210 12.90 4.43 11.09
CA GLY A 210 12.49 3.16 10.50
C GLY A 210 13.55 2.06 10.63
N ARG A 211 14.80 2.40 10.28
CA ARG A 211 15.94 1.50 10.47
C ARG A 211 16.14 1.15 11.94
N ALA A 212 16.16 2.15 12.82
CA ALA A 212 16.32 1.94 14.26
C ALA A 212 15.26 1.01 14.83
N TRP A 213 14.01 1.16 14.38
CA TRP A 213 12.89 0.28 14.74
C TRP A 213 13.13 -1.17 14.29
N ILE A 214 13.55 -1.39 13.02
CA ILE A 214 13.86 -2.75 12.52
C ILE A 214 14.93 -3.42 13.39
N LEU A 215 16.00 -2.68 13.69
CA LEU A 215 17.10 -3.20 14.49
C LEU A 215 16.63 -3.49 15.92
N SER A 216 15.92 -2.58 16.59
CA SER A 216 15.48 -2.80 17.98
C SER A 216 14.50 -3.97 18.15
N HIS A 217 13.80 -4.38 17.08
CA HIS A 217 12.81 -5.47 17.12
C HIS A 217 13.34 -6.82 16.59
N GLY A 218 14.67 -7.00 16.58
CA GLY A 218 15.29 -8.27 16.24
C GLY A 218 15.74 -8.39 14.78
N SER A 219 15.86 -7.27 14.06
CA SER A 219 16.27 -7.17 12.64
C SER A 219 15.31 -7.84 11.66
N ALA A 220 15.60 -7.69 10.37
CA ALA A 220 14.85 -8.39 9.33
C ALA A 220 14.92 -9.93 9.45
N THR A 221 15.83 -10.53 10.24
CA THR A 221 15.80 -11.98 10.49
C THR A 221 14.53 -12.44 11.20
N ALA A 222 13.87 -11.56 11.97
CA ALA A 222 12.61 -11.80 12.65
C ALA A 222 11.37 -11.43 11.80
N ALA A 223 11.51 -11.08 10.52
CA ALA A 223 10.35 -10.83 9.67
C ALA A 223 9.41 -12.06 9.58
N PRO A 224 8.10 -11.89 9.36
CA PRO A 224 7.24 -13.01 9.00
C PRO A 224 7.55 -13.52 7.58
N GLN A 225 7.06 -14.73 7.24
CA GLN A 225 7.45 -15.42 6.00
C GLN A 225 7.22 -14.60 4.73
N TRP A 226 6.10 -13.87 4.62
CA TRP A 226 5.85 -13.04 3.44
C TRP A 226 6.92 -11.96 3.25
N ALA A 227 7.29 -11.26 4.32
CA ALA A 227 8.39 -10.29 4.29
C ALA A 227 9.70 -10.94 3.83
N LYS A 228 10.05 -12.12 4.38
CA LYS A 228 11.26 -12.86 3.98
C LYS A 228 11.24 -13.22 2.50
N ILE A 229 10.12 -13.70 1.98
CA ILE A 229 9.95 -14.06 0.56
C ILE A 229 10.24 -12.84 -0.31
N TYR A 230 9.56 -11.72 -0.04
CA TYR A 230 9.67 -10.52 -0.86
C TYR A 230 11.04 -9.83 -0.75
N LEU A 231 11.64 -9.83 0.44
CA LEU A 231 13.03 -9.39 0.60
C LEU A 231 14.00 -10.33 -0.13
N SER A 232 13.71 -11.63 -0.23
CA SER A 232 14.54 -12.57 -0.99
C SER A 232 14.46 -12.34 -2.49
N ILE A 233 13.28 -11.99 -2.99
CA ILE A 233 13.05 -11.66 -4.41
C ILE A 233 13.91 -10.47 -4.84
N ILE A 234 13.99 -9.40 -4.04
CA ILE A 234 14.85 -8.25 -4.34
C ILE A 234 16.32 -8.47 -3.96
N GLY A 235 16.65 -9.62 -3.37
CA GLY A 235 18.00 -9.96 -2.93
C GLY A 235 18.43 -9.35 -1.59
N ALA A 236 17.54 -8.78 -0.79
CA ALA A 236 17.85 -8.28 0.55
C ALA A 236 17.84 -9.38 1.63
N TYR A 237 17.39 -10.60 1.34
CA TYR A 237 17.27 -11.73 2.28
C TYR A 237 17.64 -13.05 1.58
N ASP A 238 18.25 -14.01 2.29
CA ASP A 238 18.64 -15.29 1.65
C ASP A 238 17.48 -16.31 1.66
N TRP A 239 17.28 -17.00 0.54
CA TRP A 239 16.21 -17.99 0.39
C TRP A 239 16.29 -19.14 1.39
N SER A 240 17.48 -19.48 1.93
CA SER A 240 17.66 -20.53 2.94
C SER A 240 16.98 -20.18 4.28
N GLY A 241 16.73 -18.89 4.54
CA GLY A 241 15.98 -18.42 5.71
C GLY A 241 14.47 -18.36 5.50
N ASN A 242 13.94 -18.92 4.40
CA ASN A 242 12.52 -19.11 4.19
C ASN A 242 12.09 -20.54 4.51
N ASN A 243 10.86 -20.72 5.01
CA ASN A 243 10.25 -22.05 5.02
C ASN A 243 9.90 -22.45 3.58
N ALA A 244 9.92 -23.74 3.29
CA ALA A 244 9.61 -24.24 1.96
C ALA A 244 8.20 -23.82 1.53
N ILE A 245 8.12 -23.29 0.31
CA ILE A 245 6.86 -23.10 -0.40
C ILE A 245 6.86 -24.18 -1.47
N ILE A 246 5.95 -25.14 -1.36
CA ILE A 246 6.09 -26.44 -2.05
C ILE A 246 5.33 -26.37 -3.39
N PRO A 247 5.99 -26.12 -4.54
CA PRO A 247 5.32 -26.14 -5.84
C PRO A 247 4.75 -27.52 -6.18
N GLU A 248 5.34 -28.60 -5.67
CA GLU A 248 4.92 -29.99 -5.90
C GLU A 248 3.52 -30.27 -5.33
N LEU A 249 3.01 -29.47 -4.38
CA LEU A 249 1.63 -29.59 -3.89
C LEU A 249 0.60 -29.47 -5.02
N TRP A 250 0.92 -28.74 -6.10
CA TRP A 250 0.06 -28.58 -7.27
C TRP A 250 0.02 -29.82 -8.17
N MET A 251 0.94 -30.78 -7.99
CA MET A 251 0.96 -32.05 -8.74
C MET A 251 0.14 -33.15 -8.06
N LEU A 252 -0.33 -32.91 -6.84
CA LEU A 252 -1.13 -33.87 -6.08
C LEU A 252 -2.48 -34.13 -6.75
N PRO A 253 -3.07 -35.34 -6.60
CA PRO A 253 -4.45 -35.57 -7.00
C PRO A 253 -5.43 -34.61 -6.28
N HIS A 254 -6.36 -34.03 -7.04
CA HIS A 254 -7.30 -33.01 -6.53
C HIS A 254 -8.18 -33.49 -5.35
N PHE A 255 -8.37 -34.80 -5.19
CA PHE A 255 -9.15 -35.37 -4.09
C PHE A 255 -8.47 -35.24 -2.73
N LEU A 256 -7.14 -35.04 -2.69
CA LEU A 256 -6.41 -34.89 -1.43
C LEU A 256 -6.78 -33.57 -0.72
N PRO A 257 -6.97 -33.57 0.60
CA PRO A 257 -7.42 -32.40 1.35
C PRO A 257 -6.41 -31.24 1.34
N ILE A 258 -5.13 -31.54 1.12
CA ILE A 258 -4.04 -30.56 1.06
C ILE A 258 -3.80 -29.99 -0.34
N HIS A 259 -4.56 -30.43 -1.35
CA HIS A 259 -4.40 -29.94 -2.71
C HIS A 259 -4.71 -28.43 -2.80
N PRO A 260 -3.80 -27.57 -3.33
CA PRO A 260 -3.98 -26.12 -3.35
C PRO A 260 -5.25 -25.61 -4.05
N GLY A 261 -5.79 -26.38 -4.99
CA GLY A 261 -7.09 -26.10 -5.64
C GLY A 261 -8.28 -26.06 -4.67
N ARG A 262 -8.15 -26.61 -3.45
CA ARG A 262 -9.15 -26.55 -2.38
C ARG A 262 -8.94 -25.38 -1.41
N PHE A 263 -7.83 -24.66 -1.51
CA PHE A 263 -7.58 -23.50 -0.66
C PHE A 263 -8.47 -22.33 -1.09
N TRP A 264 -8.68 -21.40 -0.15
CA TRP A 264 -9.32 -20.12 -0.42
C TRP A 264 -8.67 -19.43 -1.64
N CYS A 265 -9.49 -18.81 -2.49
CA CYS A 265 -9.06 -18.31 -3.79
C CYS A 265 -7.88 -17.33 -3.71
N PHE A 266 -7.92 -16.38 -2.78
CA PHE A 266 -6.81 -15.46 -2.58
C PHE A 266 -5.53 -16.17 -2.12
N CYS A 267 -5.65 -17.15 -1.22
CA CYS A 267 -4.50 -17.94 -0.76
C CYS A 267 -3.82 -18.64 -1.95
N ARG A 268 -4.57 -19.40 -2.76
CA ARG A 268 -3.95 -20.14 -3.88
C ARG A 268 -3.41 -19.22 -4.97
N MET A 269 -4.05 -18.07 -5.23
CA MET A 269 -3.58 -17.10 -6.23
C MET A 269 -2.29 -16.40 -5.82
N VAL A 270 -2.05 -16.23 -4.51
CA VAL A 270 -0.79 -15.66 -3.99
C VAL A 270 0.30 -16.73 -3.89
N TYR A 271 -0.01 -17.90 -3.32
CA TYR A 271 0.99 -18.94 -3.09
C TYR A 271 1.44 -19.65 -4.38
N MET A 272 0.64 -19.67 -5.45
CA MET A 272 1.06 -20.24 -6.73
C MET A 272 2.31 -19.55 -7.31
N PRO A 273 2.31 -18.22 -7.59
CA PRO A 273 3.50 -17.54 -8.11
C PRO A 273 4.64 -17.53 -7.08
N MET A 274 4.35 -17.41 -5.78
CA MET A 274 5.39 -17.51 -4.74
C MET A 274 6.10 -18.86 -4.76
N ALA A 275 5.37 -19.97 -4.94
CA ALA A 275 5.95 -21.31 -5.02
C ALA A 275 6.85 -21.46 -6.25
N TYR A 276 6.44 -20.91 -7.40
CA TYR A 276 7.26 -20.89 -8.60
C TYR A 276 8.58 -20.14 -8.37
N ILE A 277 8.49 -18.92 -7.83
CA ILE A 277 9.64 -18.06 -7.53
C ILE A 277 10.57 -18.71 -6.51
N TYR A 278 10.01 -19.30 -5.45
CA TYR A 278 10.78 -20.03 -4.44
C TYR A 278 11.47 -21.26 -5.02
N GLY A 279 10.79 -22.03 -5.87
CA GLY A 279 11.36 -23.21 -6.55
C GLY A 279 12.52 -22.84 -7.47
N LYS A 280 12.44 -21.68 -8.13
CA LYS A 280 13.53 -21.11 -8.93
C LYS A 280 14.61 -20.41 -8.11
N LYS A 281 14.36 -20.15 -6.82
CA LYS A 281 15.22 -19.32 -5.96
C LYS A 281 15.56 -17.99 -6.63
N PHE A 282 14.58 -17.40 -7.30
CA PHE A 282 14.81 -16.19 -8.10
C PHE A 282 15.25 -15.04 -7.20
N VAL A 283 16.27 -14.31 -7.66
CA VAL A 283 16.79 -13.10 -7.03
C VAL A 283 16.96 -12.06 -8.13
N GLY A 284 16.42 -10.87 -7.92
CA GLY A 284 16.59 -9.73 -8.82
C GLY A 284 18.02 -9.18 -8.85
N PRO A 285 18.26 -8.13 -9.64
CA PRO A 285 19.58 -7.52 -9.75
C PRO A 285 20.12 -7.01 -8.40
N ILE A 286 21.36 -7.38 -8.06
CA ILE A 286 22.02 -6.88 -6.85
C ILE A 286 22.63 -5.52 -7.12
N THR A 287 21.88 -4.46 -6.81
CA THR A 287 22.30 -3.07 -6.96
C THR A 287 23.08 -2.56 -5.74
N PRO A 288 23.80 -1.43 -5.83
CA PRO A 288 24.39 -0.77 -4.66
C PRO A 288 23.37 -0.49 -3.55
N THR A 289 22.13 -0.14 -3.90
CA THR A 289 21.04 0.06 -2.94
C THR A 289 20.68 -1.22 -2.20
N ILE A 290 20.62 -2.38 -2.89
CA ILE A 290 20.37 -3.67 -2.23
C ILE A 290 21.52 -4.03 -1.27
N LEU A 291 22.77 -3.80 -1.69
CA LEU A 291 23.93 -4.01 -0.81
C LEU A 291 23.88 -3.09 0.42
N ALA A 292 23.46 -1.83 0.25
CA ALA A 292 23.26 -0.91 1.37
C ALA A 292 22.16 -1.40 2.31
N ILE A 293 20.99 -1.81 1.79
CA ILE A 293 19.90 -2.40 2.58
C ILE A 293 20.40 -3.59 3.41
N ARG A 294 21.21 -4.49 2.82
CA ARG A 294 21.81 -5.64 3.54
C ARG A 294 22.72 -5.24 4.70
N ASN A 295 23.32 -4.05 4.67
CA ASN A 295 24.11 -3.52 5.78
C ASN A 295 23.26 -2.70 6.77
N GLU A 296 22.06 -2.31 6.37
CA GLU A 296 21.20 -1.41 7.14
C GLU A 296 20.22 -2.17 8.06
N ILE A 297 19.61 -3.25 7.59
CA ILE A 297 18.45 -3.89 8.27
C ILE A 297 18.82 -5.11 9.15
N TYR A 298 20.11 -5.36 9.35
CA TYR A 298 20.66 -6.47 10.12
C TYR A 298 21.66 -5.99 11.18
N HIS A 299 21.73 -6.69 12.32
CA HIS A 299 22.69 -6.40 13.41
C HIS A 299 24.09 -6.94 13.16
N ILE A 300 24.18 -7.99 12.37
CA ILE A 300 25.43 -8.68 12.05
C ILE A 300 25.66 -8.60 10.53
N PRO A 301 26.91 -8.72 10.07
CA PRO A 301 27.22 -8.74 8.64
C PRO A 301 26.36 -9.77 7.90
N TYR A 302 25.86 -9.41 6.71
CA TYR A 302 24.90 -10.21 5.96
C TYR A 302 25.40 -11.65 5.68
N ASN A 303 26.70 -11.81 5.44
CA ASN A 303 27.37 -13.09 5.19
C ASN A 303 27.56 -13.96 6.45
N GLU A 304 27.41 -13.40 7.65
CA GLU A 304 27.52 -14.12 8.92
C GLU A 304 26.15 -14.55 9.47
N ILE A 305 25.05 -14.16 8.81
CA ILE A 305 23.70 -14.51 9.24
C ILE A 305 23.47 -16.02 9.13
N ASN A 306 23.10 -16.62 10.27
CA ASN A 306 22.58 -17.98 10.28
C ASN A 306 21.13 -18.01 9.77
N TRP A 307 20.99 -18.16 8.45
CA TRP A 307 19.71 -18.17 7.77
C TRP A 307 18.82 -19.36 8.16
N SER A 308 19.39 -20.53 8.48
CA SER A 308 18.59 -21.68 8.90
C SER A 308 17.86 -21.41 10.23
N LYS A 309 18.51 -20.74 11.17
CA LYS A 309 17.87 -20.25 12.41
C LYS A 309 16.84 -19.16 12.12
N ALA A 310 17.13 -18.26 11.17
CA ALA A 310 16.20 -17.21 10.80
C ALA A 310 14.88 -17.77 10.24
N ARG A 311 14.88 -18.97 9.63
CA ARG A 311 13.68 -19.64 9.06
C ARG A 311 12.48 -19.73 10.00
N SER A 312 12.71 -20.10 11.25
CA SER A 312 11.67 -20.25 12.27
C SER A 312 11.45 -18.98 13.08
N SER A 313 12.38 -18.02 13.03
CA SER A 313 12.27 -16.73 13.70
C SER A 313 11.09 -15.91 13.15
N CYS A 314 10.35 -15.26 14.05
CA CYS A 314 9.30 -14.31 13.74
C CYS A 314 9.12 -13.37 14.95
N ALA A 315 8.99 -12.07 14.70
CA ALA A 315 8.67 -11.08 15.71
C ALA A 315 7.32 -11.41 16.36
N LYS A 316 7.20 -11.12 17.66
CA LYS A 316 6.02 -11.45 18.47
C LYS A 316 4.77 -10.66 18.06
N ASP A 317 4.93 -9.59 17.30
CA ASP A 317 3.87 -8.68 16.87
C ASP A 317 2.90 -9.33 15.85
N TYR A 318 3.20 -10.55 15.39
CA TYR A 318 2.32 -11.33 14.51
C TYR A 318 1.55 -12.40 15.32
N TRP A 319 0.25 -12.18 15.53
CA TRP A 319 -0.63 -13.10 16.25
C TRP A 319 -1.09 -14.25 15.34
N SER A 320 -0.26 -15.29 15.18
CA SER A 320 -0.74 -16.61 14.78
C SER A 320 0.26 -17.68 15.25
N PRO A 321 0.04 -18.31 16.42
CA PRO A 321 0.89 -19.43 16.83
C PRO A 321 0.75 -20.55 15.79
N ARG A 322 1.88 -21.02 15.24
CA ARG A 322 1.89 -22.20 14.38
C ARG A 322 1.29 -23.36 15.16
N ARG A 323 0.16 -23.90 14.70
CA ARG A 323 -0.46 -25.10 15.30
C ARG A 323 0.51 -26.28 15.15
N GLY A 324 0.50 -27.22 16.11
CA GLY A 324 1.48 -28.30 16.22
C GLY A 324 1.69 -29.16 14.96
N LEU A 325 0.70 -29.22 14.05
CA LEU A 325 0.81 -29.91 12.75
C LEU A 325 1.75 -29.23 11.74
N ILE A 326 2.07 -27.94 11.91
CA ILE A 326 2.89 -27.12 10.98
C ILE A 326 4.25 -26.77 11.61
N GLN A 327 4.52 -27.22 12.85
CA GLN A 327 5.84 -27.07 13.46
C GLN A 327 6.78 -28.14 12.91
N TYR A 328 7.68 -27.74 12.02
CA TYR A 328 8.87 -28.54 11.75
C TYR A 328 9.75 -28.47 13.00
N LYS A 329 9.86 -29.57 13.74
CA LYS A 329 10.97 -29.76 14.68
C LYS A 329 12.24 -29.77 13.84
N ALA A 330 12.99 -28.67 13.90
CA ALA A 330 14.41 -28.73 13.55
C ALA A 330 15.08 -29.41 14.75
N GLU A 331 15.52 -30.65 14.56
CA GLU A 331 16.51 -31.29 15.45
C GLU A 331 17.87 -30.62 15.29
#